data_AF-A0A352N5F1-F1
#
_entry.id   AF-A0A352N5F1-F1
#
_cell.length_a   1.000
_cell.length_b   1.000
_cell.length_c   1.000
_cell.angle_alpha   90.00
_cell.angle_beta   90.00
_cell.angle_gamma   90.00
#
_symmetry.space_group_name_H-M   'P 1'
#
loop_
_entity.id
_entity.type
_entity.pdbx_description
1 polymer ?
#
loop_
_entity_poly.entity_id
_entity_poly.type
_entity_poly.pdbx_seq_one_letter_code
_entity_poly.pdbx_strand_id
1 'polypeptide(L)'
;MFQMYGVTTGVLIQSVNRNNARFPDDFMFQLDSQELTNLKSQIVISSSSWGGRRSRLYVFTQEGVAMLSGILRSKRAVATNIQIMRAFVRMREMLETNAKLAVKLKELETKLDMTDKKVIAIMEVLRNHLRQPPPPAKRKIGFHNEEI
;
A
#
# COMPACT_ATOMS: atom_id res chain seq x y z
N MET A 1 15.76 25.71 17.87
CA MET A 1 16.52 24.53 17.40
C MET A 1 15.53 23.49 16.93
N PHE A 2 15.71 22.90 15.76
CA PHE A 2 14.90 21.78 15.28
C PHE A 2 15.50 20.48 15.81
N GLN A 3 14.92 19.96 16.90
CA GLN A 3 15.53 18.90 17.71
C GLN A 3 15.65 17.56 16.97
N MET A 4 14.69 17.21 16.10
CA MET A 4 14.69 15.94 15.37
C MET A 4 15.99 15.74 14.56
N TYR A 5 16.43 16.78 13.85
CA TYR A 5 17.68 16.74 13.08
C TYR A 5 18.86 17.44 13.76
N GLY A 6 18.67 18.02 14.95
CA GLY A 6 19.75 18.68 15.69
C GLY A 6 20.33 19.90 14.95
N VAL A 7 19.52 20.61 14.17
CA VAL A 7 19.94 21.83 13.44
C VAL A 7 19.28 23.06 14.03
N THR A 8 19.88 24.24 13.84
CA THR A 8 19.23 25.49 14.24
C THR A 8 18.07 25.82 13.30
N THR A 9 17.10 26.60 13.80
CA THR A 9 15.95 27.01 12.99
C THR A 9 16.38 27.86 11.78
N GLY A 10 17.44 28.67 11.92
CA GLY A 10 18.01 29.42 10.80
C GLY A 10 18.59 28.53 9.70
N VAL A 11 19.37 27.51 10.05
CA VAL A 11 19.92 26.54 9.08
C VAL A 11 18.80 25.78 8.38
N LEU A 12 17.76 25.35 9.11
CA LEU A 12 16.59 24.69 8.55
C LEU A 12 15.94 25.55 7.46
N ILE A 13 15.60 26.80 7.80
CA ILE A 13 14.92 27.74 6.91
C ILE A 13 15.81 28.09 5.71
N GLN A 14 17.10 28.30 5.93
CA GLN A 14 18.06 28.54 4.86
C GLN A 14 18.15 27.36 3.89
N SER A 15 18.18 26.12 4.40
CA SER A 15 18.20 24.92 3.57
C SER A 15 16.93 24.77 2.75
N VAL A 16 15.76 25.05 3.34
CA VAL A 16 14.45 25.02 2.64
C VAL A 16 14.42 26.06 1.53
N ASN A 17 14.72 27.33 1.85
CA ASN A 17 14.70 28.41 0.86
C ASN A 17 15.67 28.16 -0.31
N ARG A 18 16.84 27.56 -0.06
CA ARG A 18 17.80 27.18 -1.11
C ARG A 18 17.33 26.00 -1.97
N ASN A 19 16.36 25.22 -1.50
CA ASN A 19 15.86 24.02 -2.15
C ASN A 19 14.34 24.08 -2.36
N ASN A 20 13.78 25.26 -2.62
CA ASN A 20 12.31 25.43 -2.68
C ASN A 20 11.64 24.50 -3.72
N ALA A 21 12.33 24.19 -4.82
CA ALA A 21 11.85 23.24 -5.83
C ALA A 21 11.63 21.80 -5.30
N ARG A 22 12.14 21.49 -4.10
CA ARG A 22 11.93 20.20 -3.41
C ARG A 22 10.75 20.26 -2.44
N PHE A 23 10.11 21.40 -2.26
CA PHE A 23 9.02 21.59 -1.30
C PHE A 23 7.78 22.08 -2.03
N PRO A 24 7.04 21.17 -2.67
CA PRO A 24 5.71 21.49 -3.16
C PRO A 24 4.76 21.84 -2.00
N ASP A 25 3.62 22.44 -2.32
CA ASP A 25 2.65 22.99 -1.34
C ASP A 25 2.08 21.91 -0.39
N ASP A 26 2.11 20.64 -0.78
CA ASP A 26 1.70 19.48 0.03
C ASP A 26 2.79 19.01 1.01
N PHE A 27 4.04 19.45 0.86
CA PHE A 27 5.15 19.05 1.72
C PHE A 27 5.36 20.04 2.87
N MET A 28 5.01 21.30 2.64
CA MET A 28 5.11 22.34 3.65
C MET A 28 4.20 23.51 3.36
N PHE A 29 3.81 24.20 4.41
CA PHE A 29 3.12 25.47 4.32
C PHE A 29 3.62 26.43 5.40
N GLN A 30 3.28 27.69 5.23
CA GLN A 30 3.67 28.77 6.12
C GLN A 30 2.46 29.21 6.94
N LEU A 31 2.61 29.30 8.26
CA LEU A 31 1.54 29.82 9.12
C LEU A 31 1.34 31.31 8.87
N ASP A 32 0.07 31.73 8.87
CA ASP A 32 -0.25 33.15 8.74
C ASP A 32 0.05 33.92 10.03
N SER A 33 0.23 35.23 9.87
CA SER A 33 0.46 36.21 10.94
C SER A 33 -0.62 36.19 12.03
N GLN A 34 -1.87 35.93 11.68
CA GLN A 34 -2.97 35.81 12.65
C GLN A 34 -2.87 34.52 13.48
N GLU A 35 -2.61 33.38 12.84
CA GLU A 35 -2.38 32.09 13.51
C GLU A 35 -1.18 32.14 14.45
N LEU A 36 -0.12 32.85 14.04
CA LEU A 36 1.09 33.06 14.83
C LEU A 36 0.83 33.91 16.08
N THR A 37 -0.15 34.82 16.02
CA THR A 37 -0.51 35.70 17.14
C THR A 37 -1.29 34.94 18.22
N ASN A 38 -2.12 33.98 17.82
CA ASN A 38 -2.78 33.06 18.75
C ASN A 38 -1.77 32.09 19.40
N LEU A 39 -0.73 31.66 18.68
CA LEU A 39 0.38 30.88 19.25
C LEU A 39 1.28 31.70 20.21
N LYS A 40 1.23 33.03 20.15
CA LYS A 40 1.99 33.95 21.04
C LYS A 40 1.35 34.13 22.43
N SER A 41 0.14 33.64 22.65
CA SER A 41 -0.54 33.75 23.93
C SER A 41 -0.07 32.63 24.87
N GLN A 42 0.90 32.94 25.73
CA GLN A 42 0.93 32.62 27.18
C GLN A 42 2.34 32.52 27.77
N ILE A 43 3.41 32.30 26.99
CA ILE A 43 4.75 32.10 27.58
C ILE A 43 5.83 32.85 26.79
N VAL A 44 6.11 34.07 27.27
CA VAL A 44 7.46 34.71 27.31
C VAL A 44 8.29 34.64 26.02
N ILE A 45 7.87 35.31 24.94
CA ILE A 45 8.78 35.64 23.81
C ILE A 45 8.58 37.10 23.39
N SER A 46 9.72 37.79 23.25
CA SER A 46 10.00 39.24 23.09
C SER A 46 8.88 40.17 22.59
N SER A 47 8.82 41.35 23.21
CA SER A 47 7.99 42.49 22.84
C SER A 47 8.27 42.96 21.40
N SER A 48 7.22 43.37 20.71
CA SER A 48 7.19 43.84 19.31
C SER A 48 8.08 45.08 19.04
N SER A 49 8.55 45.76 20.07
CA SER A 49 9.32 47.02 19.99
C SER A 49 10.76 46.84 19.46
N TRP A 50 11.44 45.73 19.74
CA TRP A 50 12.89 45.58 19.47
C TRP A 50 13.23 44.24 18.81
N GLY A 51 12.52 43.88 17.73
CA GLY A 51 12.86 42.70 16.93
C GLY A 51 12.10 41.44 17.35
N GLY A 52 10.77 41.49 17.22
CA GLY A 52 9.96 40.28 17.18
C GLY A 52 10.47 39.29 16.11
N ARG A 53 10.13 38.01 16.27
CA ARG A 53 10.53 36.93 15.35
C ARG A 53 10.10 37.27 13.91
N ARG A 54 11.05 37.74 13.08
CA ARG A 54 10.83 38.15 11.68
C ARG A 54 10.63 36.97 10.72
N SER A 55 10.78 35.74 11.21
CA SER A 55 10.72 34.54 10.40
C SER A 55 9.39 33.82 10.65
N ARG A 56 8.54 33.82 9.62
CA ARG A 56 7.30 33.06 9.57
C ARG A 56 7.61 31.57 9.81
N LEU A 57 6.76 30.89 10.58
CA LEU A 57 6.95 29.48 10.92
C LEU A 57 6.54 28.61 9.71
N TYR A 58 7.43 27.71 9.32
CA TYR A 58 7.10 26.64 8.38
C TYR A 58 6.64 25.41 9.14
N VAL A 59 5.54 24.82 8.66
CA VAL A 59 5.02 23.53 9.09
C VAL A 59 5.32 22.54 7.97
N PHE A 60 5.77 21.34 8.36
CA PHE A 60 6.18 20.29 7.42
C PHE A 60 5.31 19.06 7.64
N THR A 61 4.90 18.43 6.54
CA THR A 61 4.22 17.13 6.56
C THR A 61 5.23 15.99 6.76
N GLN A 62 4.76 14.74 6.77
CA GLN A 62 5.66 13.58 6.90
C GLN A 62 6.63 13.51 5.73
N GLU A 63 6.14 13.79 4.53
CA GLU A 63 6.87 13.88 3.28
C GLU A 63 7.85 15.04 3.30
N GLY A 64 7.43 16.21 3.81
CA GLY A 64 8.32 17.36 4.01
C GLY A 64 9.45 17.06 5.01
N VAL A 65 9.16 16.39 6.12
CA VAL A 65 10.17 15.95 7.09
C VAL A 65 11.14 14.94 6.46
N ALA A 66 10.63 13.97 5.68
CA ALA A 66 11.47 13.06 4.92
C ALA A 66 12.39 13.82 3.94
N MET A 67 11.86 14.82 3.23
CA MET A 67 12.62 15.66 2.32
C MET A 67 13.73 16.46 3.04
N LEU A 68 13.42 16.99 4.22
CA LEU A 68 14.39 17.68 5.09
C LEU A 68 15.59 16.79 5.43
N SER A 69 15.35 15.50 5.68
CA SER A 69 16.44 14.54 5.97
C SER A 69 17.45 14.41 4.82
N GLY A 70 17.01 14.64 3.57
CA GLY A 70 17.85 14.57 2.37
C GLY A 70 18.68 15.83 2.10
N ILE A 71 18.24 17.00 2.56
CA ILE A 71 18.95 18.28 2.31
C ILE A 71 19.78 18.75 3.50
N LEU A 72 19.46 18.29 4.71
CA LEU A 72 20.20 18.64 5.93
C LEU A 72 21.44 17.76 6.08
N ARG A 73 22.54 18.38 6.53
CA ARG A 73 23.86 17.71 6.65
C ARG A 73 24.17 17.20 8.07
N SER A 74 23.21 17.21 8.98
CA SER A 74 23.45 16.75 10.35
C SER A 74 23.54 15.22 10.40
N LYS A 75 24.29 14.68 11.39
CA LYS A 75 24.42 13.23 11.58
C LYS A 75 23.06 12.53 11.70
N ARG A 76 22.09 13.17 12.38
CA ARG A 76 20.72 12.67 12.53
C ARG A 76 19.97 12.65 11.19
N ALA A 77 20.02 13.74 10.42
CA ALA A 77 19.35 13.82 9.11
C ALA A 77 19.89 12.78 8.13
N VAL A 78 21.21 12.63 8.05
CA VAL A 78 21.86 11.64 7.18
C VAL A 78 21.44 10.22 7.55
N ALA A 79 21.45 9.87 8.84
CA ALA A 79 21.03 8.56 9.31
C ALA A 79 19.55 8.27 8.98
N THR A 80 18.67 9.24 9.21
CA THR A 80 17.23 9.11 8.87
C THR A 80 17.03 8.94 7.37
N ASN A 81 17.70 9.72 6.52
CA ASN A 81 17.59 9.58 5.07
C ASN A 81 18.00 8.18 4.59
N ILE A 82 19.10 7.64 5.12
CA ILE A 82 19.53 6.27 4.82
C ILE A 82 18.47 5.24 5.23
N GLN A 83 17.84 5.42 6.40
CA GLN A 83 16.78 4.53 6.87
C GLN A 83 15.54 4.60 6.00
N ILE A 84 15.12 5.80 5.58
CA ILE A 84 14.00 6.00 4.66
C ILE A 84 14.26 5.28 3.34
N MET A 85 15.44 5.45 2.75
CA MET A 85 15.81 4.78 1.50
C MET A 85 15.80 3.25 1.65
N ARG A 86 16.34 2.71 2.75
CA ARG A 86 16.31 1.27 3.02
C ARG A 86 14.89 0.72 3.19
N ALA A 87 14.03 1.46 3.90
CA ALA A 87 12.63 1.09 4.06
C ALA A 87 11.92 1.07 2.71
N PHE A 88 12.14 2.08 1.87
CA PHE A 88 11.55 2.15 0.53
C PHE A 88 11.95 0.98 -0.35
N VAL A 89 13.23 0.61 -0.37
CA VAL A 89 13.71 -0.56 -1.13
C VAL A 89 13.03 -1.84 -0.66
N ARG A 90 12.98 -2.09 0.66
CA ARG A 90 12.34 -3.28 1.22
C ARG A 90 10.85 -3.34 0.94
N MET A 91 10.14 -2.20 1.03
CA MET A 91 8.72 -2.14 0.68
C MET A 91 8.50 -2.49 -0.79
N ARG A 92 9.36 -2.00 -1.69
CA ARG A 92 9.29 -2.35 -3.12
C ARG A 92 9.47 -3.85 -3.32
N GLU A 93 10.49 -4.44 -2.69
CA GLU A 93 10.76 -5.89 -2.76
C GLU A 93 9.57 -6.72 -2.27
N MET A 94 8.94 -6.32 -1.16
CA MET A 94 7.75 -6.99 -0.62
C MET A 94 6.55 -6.92 -1.56
N LEU A 95 6.32 -5.76 -2.19
CA LEU A 95 5.25 -5.59 -3.18
C LEU A 95 5.50 -6.45 -4.42
N GLU A 96 6.75 -6.53 -4.89
CA GLU A 96 7.15 -7.39 -6.01
C GLU A 96 6.96 -8.88 -5.68
N THR A 97 7.25 -9.32 -4.45
CA THR A 97 6.98 -10.71 -4.03
C THR A 97 5.49 -11.03 -4.02
N ASN A 98 4.66 -10.10 -3.56
CA ASN A 98 3.20 -10.30 -3.53
C ASN A 98 2.60 -10.36 -4.93
N ALA A 99 3.09 -9.54 -5.87
CA ALA A 99 2.68 -9.61 -7.27
C ALA A 99 3.02 -10.97 -7.89
N LYS A 100 4.22 -11.51 -7.62
CA LYS A 100 4.63 -12.86 -8.07
C LYS A 100 3.76 -13.95 -7.44
N LEU A 101 3.39 -13.80 -6.16
CA LEU A 101 2.49 -14.73 -5.46
C LEU A 101 1.08 -14.73 -6.05
N ALA A 102 0.53 -13.55 -6.37
CA ALA A 102 -0.79 -13.42 -6.98
C ALA A 102 -0.86 -14.12 -8.35
N VAL A 103 0.20 -14.01 -9.17
CA VAL A 103 0.29 -14.73 -10.45
C VAL A 103 0.32 -16.25 -10.23
N LYS A 104 1.15 -16.74 -9.31
CA LYS A 104 1.23 -18.18 -8.99
C LYS A 104 -0.08 -18.75 -8.44
N LEU A 105 -0.82 -17.98 -7.63
CA LEU A 105 -2.14 -18.38 -7.14
C LEU A 105 -3.13 -18.55 -8.29
N LYS A 106 -3.17 -17.60 -9.23
CA LYS A 106 -4.02 -17.69 -10.42
C LYS A 106 -3.66 -18.89 -11.31
N GLU A 107 -2.37 -19.22 -11.43
CA GLU A 107 -1.92 -20.44 -12.13
C GLU A 107 -2.37 -21.72 -11.42
N LEU A 108 -2.39 -21.73 -10.09
CA LEU A 108 -2.88 -22.88 -9.32
C LEU A 108 -4.40 -23.03 -9.44
N GLU A 109 -5.16 -21.94 -9.39
CA GLU A 109 -6.61 -21.94 -9.60
C GLU A 109 -6.97 -22.55 -10.96
N THR A 110 -6.31 -22.11 -12.04
CA THR A 110 -6.56 -22.66 -13.38
C THR A 110 -6.20 -24.14 -13.50
N LYS A 111 -5.14 -24.60 -12.84
CA LYS A 111 -4.77 -26.02 -12.78
C LYS A 111 -5.79 -26.86 -12.00
N LEU A 112 -6.34 -26.33 -10.91
CA LEU A 112 -7.40 -26.98 -10.14
C LEU A 112 -8.68 -27.11 -10.98
N ASP A 113 -9.12 -26.04 -11.63
CA ASP A 113 -10.28 -26.07 -12.54
C ASP A 113 -10.12 -27.11 -13.66
N MET A 114 -8.92 -27.20 -14.23
CA MET A 114 -8.62 -28.23 -15.23
C MET A 114 -8.67 -29.64 -14.65
N THR A 115 -8.23 -29.82 -13.41
CA THR A 115 -8.23 -31.11 -12.73
C THR A 115 -9.66 -31.55 -12.40
N ASP A 116 -10.49 -30.64 -11.89
CA ASP A 116 -11.91 -30.90 -11.63
C ASP A 116 -12.67 -31.30 -12.89
N LYS A 117 -12.43 -30.60 -14.01
CA LYS A 117 -13.00 -30.97 -15.32
C LYS A 117 -12.60 -32.36 -15.77
N LYS A 118 -11.33 -32.76 -15.56
CA LYS A 118 -10.85 -34.12 -15.88
C LYS A 118 -11.51 -35.17 -14.99
N VAL A 119 -11.66 -34.91 -13.70
CA VAL A 119 -12.33 -35.82 -12.76
C VAL A 119 -13.78 -36.04 -13.16
N ILE A 120 -14.51 -34.96 -13.51
CA ILE A 120 -15.89 -35.05 -13.99
C ILE A 120 -15.96 -35.90 -15.26
N ALA A 121 -15.08 -35.66 -16.24
CA ALA A 121 -15.04 -36.44 -17.48
C ALA A 121 -14.76 -37.94 -17.23
N ILE A 122 -13.82 -38.26 -16.32
CA ILE A 122 -13.54 -39.66 -15.94
C ILE A 122 -14.75 -40.31 -15.28
N MET A 123 -15.42 -39.60 -14.37
CA MET A 123 -16.64 -40.09 -13.71
C MET A 123 -17.78 -40.33 -14.71
N GLU A 124 -17.90 -39.49 -15.73
CA GLU A 124 -18.90 -39.65 -16.79
C GLU A 124 -18.61 -40.87 -17.67
N VAL A 125 -17.34 -41.07 -18.04
CA VAL A 125 -16.90 -42.28 -18.77
C VAL A 125 -17.17 -43.54 -17.95
N LEU A 126 -16.81 -43.54 -16.66
CA LEU A 126 -17.08 -44.66 -15.75
C LEU A 126 -18.57 -44.95 -15.64
N ARG A 127 -19.40 -43.92 -15.49
CA ARG A 127 -20.86 -44.06 -15.43
C ARG A 127 -21.42 -44.66 -16.73
N ASN A 128 -20.91 -44.26 -17.88
CA ASN A 128 -21.33 -44.80 -19.17
C ASN A 128 -20.88 -46.26 -19.36
N HIS A 129 -19.71 -46.64 -18.83
CA HIS A 129 -19.21 -48.01 -18.92
C HIS A 129 -19.91 -48.97 -17.95
N LEU A 130 -20.34 -48.48 -16.78
CA LEU A 130 -21.06 -49.26 -15.77
C LEU A 130 -22.58 -49.36 -16.03
N ARG A 131 -23.11 -48.68 -17.07
CA ARG A 131 -24.50 -48.84 -17.49
C ARG A 131 -24.70 -50.25 -18.05
N GLN A 132 -25.30 -51.13 -17.26
CA GLN A 132 -25.83 -52.40 -17.77
C GLN A 132 -27.01 -52.11 -18.71
N PRO A 133 -27.12 -52.80 -19.87
CA PRO A 133 -28.29 -52.67 -20.72
C PRO A 133 -29.54 -53.04 -19.90
N PRO A 134 -30.69 -52.37 -20.14
CA PRO A 134 -31.92 -52.74 -19.44
C PRO A 134 -32.19 -54.23 -19.66
N PRO A 135 -32.56 -54.97 -18.59
CA PRO A 135 -32.81 -56.40 -18.71
C PRO A 135 -33.81 -56.64 -19.86
N PRO A 136 -33.54 -57.58 -20.78
CA PRO A 136 -34.40 -57.80 -21.92
C PRO A 136 -35.84 -58.04 -21.44
N ALA A 137 -36.80 -57.35 -22.06
CA ALA A 137 -38.21 -57.49 -21.70
C ALA A 137 -38.57 -58.98 -21.68
N LYS A 138 -38.97 -59.48 -20.50
CA LYS A 138 -39.34 -60.88 -20.33
C LYS A 138 -40.42 -61.21 -21.35
N ARG A 139 -40.12 -62.13 -22.29
CA ARG A 139 -41.15 -62.69 -23.18
C ARG A 139 -42.22 -63.29 -22.28
N LYS A 140 -43.45 -62.77 -22.36
CA LYS A 140 -44.59 -63.38 -21.69
C LYS A 140 -44.82 -64.73 -22.38
N ILE A 141 -44.34 -65.82 -21.77
CA ILE A 141 -44.64 -67.18 -22.21
C ILE A 141 -45.93 -67.58 -21.50
N GLY A 142 -47.04 -67.55 -22.23
CA GLY A 142 -48.36 -67.94 -21.75
C GLY A 142 -49.45 -67.48 -22.71
N PHE A 143 -50.37 -68.39 -23.05
CA PHE A 143 -51.51 -68.14 -23.94
C PHE A 143 -52.36 -67.00 -23.39
N HIS A 144 -52.48 -65.92 -24.17
CA HIS A 144 -53.49 -64.90 -23.95
C HIS A 144 -54.63 -65.25 -24.90
N ASN A 145 -55.81 -65.50 -24.34
CA ASN A 145 -57.03 -65.60 -25.12
C ASN A 145 -57.29 -64.22 -25.73
N GLU A 146 -57.11 -64.09 -27.04
CA GLU A 146 -57.75 -63.02 -27.80
C GLU A 146 -59.24 -63.42 -27.93
N GLU A 147 -60.05 -62.89 -27.01
CA GLU A 147 -61.50 -62.85 -27.21
C GLU A 147 -61.85 -61.72 -28.19
N ILE A 148 -62.81 -62.06 -29.06
CA ILE A 148 -63.31 -61.36 -30.25
C ILE A 148 -63.84 -59.96 -29.95
#